data_AF-A0A3D4WR66-F1
#
_entry.id   AF-A0A3D4WR66-F1
#
_cell.length_a   1.000
_cell.length_b   1.000
_cell.length_c   1.000
_cell.angle_alpha   90.00
_cell.angle_beta   90.00
_cell.angle_gamma   90.00
#
_symmetry.space_group_name_H-M   'P 1'
#
loop_
_entity.id
_entity.type
_entity.pdbx_description
1 polymer ?
#
loop_
_entity_poly.entity_id
_entity_poly.type
_entity_poly.pdbx_seq_one_letter_code
_entity_poly.pdbx_strand_id
1 'polypeptide(L)'
;MRRAVIGAFGVVPDKALDLVLQVAPAYFDPSHSAADEPLRELVELLGPGDPEVIAARIGVLVQACDATAALVENGLRPPPRTTKRLAPDGTLLTLDLTGNPFGAPPRECPGQVLAIAVATAIAEELAS
;
A
#
# COMPACT_ATOMS: atom_id res chain seq x y z
N MET A 1 -8.26 1.93 -15.45
CA MET A 1 -7.23 2.22 -14.41
C MET A 1 -7.39 1.36 -13.16
N ARG A 2 -8.52 1.41 -12.41
CA ARG A 2 -8.73 0.55 -11.22
C ARG A 2 -8.69 -0.97 -11.51
N ARG A 3 -9.07 -1.41 -12.71
CA ARG A 3 -9.12 -2.84 -13.11
C ARG A 3 -7.76 -3.54 -13.32
N ALA A 4 -6.69 -2.82 -13.64
CA ALA A 4 -5.41 -3.45 -14.01
C ALA A 4 -4.58 -3.88 -12.79
N VAL A 5 -4.62 -3.10 -11.71
CA VAL A 5 -3.98 -3.42 -10.42
C VAL A 5 -4.60 -4.68 -9.78
N ILE A 6 -5.90 -4.90 -10.03
CA ILE A 6 -6.67 -6.05 -9.54
C ILE A 6 -6.21 -7.37 -10.20
N GLY A 7 -5.75 -7.32 -11.45
CA GLY A 7 -5.28 -8.51 -12.18
C GLY A 7 -3.97 -9.09 -11.65
N ALA A 8 -3.07 -8.24 -11.14
CA ALA A 8 -1.73 -8.65 -10.70
C ALA A 8 -1.69 -9.33 -9.31
N PHE A 9 -2.70 -9.13 -8.48
CA PHE A 9 -2.77 -9.71 -7.12
C PHE A 9 -3.53 -11.03 -7.02
N GLY A 10 -4.06 -11.55 -8.13
CA GLY A 10 -4.87 -12.77 -8.11
C GLY A 10 -6.22 -12.52 -7.43
N VAL A 11 -7.17 -11.96 -8.20
CA VAL A 11 -8.58 -11.76 -7.84
C VAL A 11 -8.78 -11.38 -6.36
N VAL A 12 -8.37 -10.16 -6.03
CA VAL A 12 -8.98 -9.47 -4.90
C VAL A 12 -10.43 -9.20 -5.34
N PRO A 13 -11.46 -9.84 -4.75
CA PRO A 13 -12.84 -9.61 -5.17
C PRO A 13 -13.14 -8.11 -5.13
N ASP A 14 -13.99 -7.56 -6.00
CA ASP A 14 -14.34 -6.12 -5.98
C ASP A 14 -14.71 -5.64 -4.57
N LYS A 15 -15.36 -6.53 -3.80
CA LYS A 15 -15.66 -6.38 -2.38
C LYS A 15 -14.43 -6.14 -1.48
N ALA A 16 -13.32 -6.85 -1.67
CA ALA A 16 -12.09 -6.62 -0.90
C ALA A 16 -11.52 -5.22 -1.16
N LEU A 17 -11.59 -4.70 -2.38
CA LEU A 17 -11.11 -3.36 -2.69
C LEU A 17 -11.94 -2.29 -1.95
N ASP A 18 -13.26 -2.42 -1.98
CA ASP A 18 -14.16 -1.50 -1.26
C ASP A 18 -13.91 -1.51 0.24
N LEU A 19 -13.62 -2.67 0.82
CA LEU A 19 -13.27 -2.81 2.23
C LEU A 19 -11.91 -2.19 2.56
N VAL A 20 -10.89 -2.44 1.73
CA VAL A 20 -9.56 -1.84 1.90
C VAL A 20 -9.63 -0.32 1.85
N LEU A 21 -10.44 0.26 0.96
CA LEU A 21 -10.63 1.72 0.86
C LEU A 21 -11.31 2.32 2.11
N GLN A 22 -12.17 1.56 2.79
CA GLN A 22 -12.79 1.98 4.05
C GLN A 22 -11.84 1.83 5.26
N VAL A 23 -10.93 0.86 5.22
CA VAL A 23 -9.94 0.62 6.28
C VAL A 23 -8.74 1.57 6.18
N ALA A 24 -8.30 1.92 4.96
CA ALA A 24 -7.08 2.69 4.72
C ALA A 24 -6.95 4.00 5.54
N PRO A 25 -8.00 4.84 5.68
CA PRO A 25 -7.92 6.08 6.47
C PRO A 25 -7.61 5.85 7.96
N ALA A 26 -8.00 4.68 8.49
CA ALA A 26 -7.81 4.31 9.90
C ALA A 26 -6.50 3.54 10.14
N TYR A 27 -5.78 3.14 9.09
CA TYR A 27 -4.63 2.23 9.22
C TYR A 27 -3.49 2.79 10.08
N PHE A 28 -3.31 4.11 10.07
CA PHE A 28 -2.31 4.81 10.92
C PHE A 28 -2.93 5.52 12.12
N ASP A 29 -4.24 5.42 12.32
CA ASP A 29 -4.97 6.07 13.41
C ASP A 29 -5.92 5.07 14.10
N PRO A 30 -5.46 4.42 15.19
CA PRO A 30 -6.25 3.42 15.89
C PRO A 30 -7.49 3.98 16.60
N SER A 31 -7.71 5.31 16.59
CA SER A 31 -8.93 5.92 17.15
C SER A 31 -10.13 5.92 16.18
N HIS A 32 -9.93 5.50 14.93
CA HIS A 32 -10.97 5.48 13.89
C HIS A 32 -11.88 4.25 13.97
N SER A 33 -12.87 4.28 14.87
CA SER A 33 -13.85 3.18 15.05
C SER A 33 -14.73 2.90 13.82
N ALA A 34 -14.78 3.82 12.85
CA ALA A 34 -15.53 3.65 11.60
C ALA A 34 -14.97 2.52 10.71
N ALA A 35 -13.73 2.07 10.94
CA ALA A 35 -13.10 1.01 10.16
C ALA A 35 -13.31 -0.40 10.73
N ASP A 36 -13.92 -0.55 11.92
CA ASP A 36 -14.02 -1.85 12.60
C ASP A 36 -14.87 -2.88 11.84
N GLU A 37 -16.01 -2.46 11.29
CA GLU A 37 -16.91 -3.33 10.53
C GLU A 37 -16.28 -3.75 9.18
N PRO A 38 -15.79 -2.81 8.34
CA PRO A 38 -15.08 -3.19 7.11
C PRO A 38 -13.83 -4.04 7.36
N LEU A 39 -13.08 -3.78 8.44
CA LEU A 39 -11.90 -4.56 8.80
C LEU A 39 -12.27 -6.01 9.12
N ARG A 40 -13.35 -6.24 9.88
CA ARG A 40 -13.83 -7.58 10.20
C ARG A 40 -14.22 -8.35 8.95
N GLU A 41 -14.96 -7.70 8.05
CA GLU A 41 -15.40 -8.31 6.80
C GLU A 41 -14.22 -8.61 5.86
N LEU A 42 -13.18 -7.77 5.87
CA LEU A 42 -11.94 -8.02 5.12
C LEU A 42 -11.16 -9.21 5.71
N VAL A 43 -11.09 -9.34 7.03
CA VAL A 43 -10.48 -10.49 7.71
C VAL A 43 -11.20 -11.80 7.34
N GLU A 44 -12.54 -11.78 7.34
CA GLU A 44 -13.35 -12.94 6.94
C GLU A 44 -13.10 -13.35 5.47
N LEU A 45 -12.99 -12.35 4.59
CA LEU A 45 -12.75 -12.57 3.17
C LEU A 45 -11.35 -13.14 2.88
N LEU A 46 -10.35 -12.78 3.68
CA LEU A 46 -8.99 -13.35 3.60
C LEU A 46 -8.91 -14.79 4.13
N GLY A 47 -9.97 -15.26 4.77
CA GLY A 47 -10.10 -16.61 5.28
C GLY A 47 -9.29 -16.87 6.57
N PRO A 48 -9.37 -18.09 7.11
CA PRO A 48 -8.67 -18.45 8.34
C PRO A 48 -7.15 -18.40 8.17
N GLY A 49 -6.44 -17.95 9.21
CA GLY A 49 -4.99 -17.84 9.19
C GLY A 49 -4.43 -17.30 10.50
N ASP A 50 -3.10 -17.22 10.56
CA ASP A 50 -2.40 -16.58 11.67
C ASP A 50 -2.74 -15.06 11.69
N PRO A 51 -3.12 -14.49 12.85
CA PRO A 51 -3.52 -13.09 12.96
C PRO A 51 -2.46 -12.09 12.50
N GLU A 52 -1.17 -12.34 12.78
CA GLU A 52 -0.10 -11.44 12.33
C GLU A 52 0.07 -11.51 10.82
N VAL A 53 -0.06 -12.71 10.24
CA VAL A 53 -0.02 -12.89 8.78
C VAL A 53 -1.19 -12.18 8.10
N ILE A 54 -2.40 -12.25 8.67
CA ILE A 54 -3.58 -11.55 8.15
C ILE A 54 -3.38 -10.02 8.25
N ALA A 55 -2.93 -9.53 9.39
CA ALA A 55 -2.64 -8.10 9.59
C ALA A 55 -1.58 -7.59 8.59
N ALA A 56 -0.51 -8.36 8.37
CA ALA A 56 0.53 -8.02 7.40
C ALA A 56 -0.02 -7.94 5.97
N ARG A 57 -0.91 -8.87 5.58
CA ARG A 57 -1.57 -8.85 4.26
C ARG A 57 -2.46 -7.62 4.08
N ILE A 58 -3.27 -7.28 5.09
CA ILE A 58 -4.10 -6.07 5.07
C ILE A 58 -3.24 -4.82 4.94
N GLY A 59 -2.13 -4.76 5.69
CA GLY A 59 -1.16 -3.68 5.58
C GLY A 59 -0.58 -3.51 4.19
N VAL A 60 -0.22 -4.61 3.52
CA VAL A 60 0.25 -4.58 2.13
C VAL A 60 -0.83 -4.08 1.18
N LEU A 61 -2.09 -4.51 1.34
CA LEU A 61 -3.21 -4.09 0.48
C LEU A 61 -3.52 -2.59 0.62
N VAL A 62 -3.57 -2.07 1.86
CA VAL A 62 -3.77 -0.64 2.13
C VAL A 62 -2.63 0.18 1.51
N GLN A 63 -1.38 -0.19 1.78
CA GLN A 63 -0.22 0.52 1.24
C GLN A 63 -0.15 0.47 -0.29
N ALA A 64 -0.55 -0.65 -0.91
CA ALA A 64 -0.62 -0.76 -2.36
C ALA A 64 -1.71 0.14 -2.96
N CYS A 65 -2.86 0.28 -2.30
CA CYS A 65 -3.92 1.20 -2.73
C CYS A 65 -3.46 2.65 -2.64
N ASP A 66 -2.86 3.06 -1.52
CA ASP A 66 -2.34 4.42 -1.34
C ASP A 66 -1.24 4.75 -2.35
N ALA A 67 -0.29 3.83 -2.57
CA ALA A 67 0.76 3.99 -3.56
C ALA A 67 0.20 4.09 -4.99
N THR A 68 -0.83 3.31 -5.32
CA THR A 68 -1.51 3.35 -6.62
C THR A 68 -2.27 4.66 -6.80
N ALA A 69 -3.00 5.12 -5.78
CA ALA A 69 -3.72 6.39 -5.81
C ALA A 69 -2.73 7.56 -6.02
N ALA A 70 -1.64 7.58 -5.26
CA ALA A 70 -0.58 8.56 -5.43
C ALA A 70 0.05 8.49 -6.83
N LEU A 71 0.26 7.31 -7.39
CA LEU A 71 0.80 7.14 -8.75
C LEU A 71 -0.15 7.70 -9.82
N VAL A 72 -1.46 7.45 -9.68
CA VAL A 72 -2.51 7.95 -10.57
C VAL A 72 -2.60 9.47 -10.50
N GLU A 73 -2.69 10.03 -9.29
CA GLU A 73 -2.78 11.48 -9.05
C GLU A 73 -1.55 12.23 -9.54
N ASN A 74 -0.37 11.59 -9.46
CA ASN A 74 0.88 12.20 -9.89
C ASN A 74 1.27 11.91 -11.34
N GLY A 75 0.45 11.19 -12.11
CA GLY A 75 0.68 10.92 -13.53
C GLY A 75 1.93 10.08 -13.77
N LEU A 76 2.08 8.95 -13.07
CA LEU A 76 3.23 8.02 -13.14
C LEU A 76 4.56 8.57 -12.57
N ARG A 77 4.54 9.66 -11.79
CA ARG A 77 5.76 10.10 -11.08
C ARG A 77 6.07 9.15 -9.91
N PRO A 78 7.35 8.75 -9.72
CA PRO A 78 7.79 7.67 -8.83
C PRO A 78 7.64 8.04 -7.33
N PRO A 79 7.94 7.11 -6.37
CA PRO A 79 7.40 7.00 -4.99
C PRO A 79 7.52 8.26 -4.11
N PRO A 80 6.93 8.28 -2.89
CA PRO A 80 6.86 9.49 -2.09
C PRO A 80 8.24 10.14 -1.92
N ARG A 81 8.32 11.42 -2.31
CA ARG A 81 9.54 12.24 -2.25
C ARG A 81 10.07 12.37 -0.83
N THR A 82 9.22 12.12 0.16
CA THR A 82 9.59 12.13 1.57
C THR A 82 9.01 10.93 2.31
N THR A 83 9.67 10.48 3.38
CA THR A 83 9.15 9.45 4.28
C THR A 83 9.25 9.90 5.72
N LYS A 84 8.39 9.38 6.60
CA LYS A 84 8.47 9.64 8.04
C LYS A 84 9.18 8.49 8.76
N ARG A 85 9.97 8.83 9.79
CA ARG A 85 10.65 7.86 10.67
C ARG A 85 10.50 8.32 12.10
N LEU A 86 10.31 7.37 13.01
CA LEU A 86 10.37 7.64 14.44
C LEU A 86 11.80 7.43 14.92
N ALA A 87 12.39 8.45 15.54
CA ALA A 87 13.68 8.35 16.21
C ALA A 87 13.54 7.60 17.55
N PRO A 88 14.63 7.04 18.10
CA PRO A 88 14.59 6.30 19.37
C PRO A 88 14.02 7.09 20.56
N ASP A 89 14.10 8.42 20.50
CA ASP A 89 13.56 9.35 21.50
C ASP A 89 12.07 9.67 21.31
N GLY A 90 11.41 9.07 20.30
CA GLY A 90 10.02 9.33 19.95
C GLY A 90 9.80 10.50 19.00
N THR A 91 10.86 11.16 18.52
CA THR A 91 10.72 12.28 17.57
C THR A 91 10.35 11.78 16.18
N LEU A 92 9.33 12.38 15.55
CA LEU A 92 8.95 12.09 14.17
C LEU A 92 9.80 12.91 13.18
N LEU A 93 10.67 12.23 12.45
CA LEU A 93 11.52 12.81 11.41
C LEU A 93 10.85 12.69 10.04
N THR A 94 10.95 13.74 9.23
CA THR A 94 10.64 13.68 7.80
C THR A 94 11.94 13.64 7.02
N LEU A 95 12.12 12.61 6.18
CA LEU A 95 13.31 12.39 5.38
C LEU A 95 12.99 12.64 3.91
N ASP A 96 13.87 13.33 3.19
CA ASP A 96 13.84 13.45 1.74
C ASP A 96 14.43 12.19 1.10
N LEU A 97 13.69 11.59 0.16
CA LEU A 97 14.09 10.40 -0.60
C LEU A 97 14.46 10.74 -2.05
N THR A 98 14.58 12.03 -2.40
CA THR A 98 15.02 12.47 -3.73
C THR A 98 16.34 11.81 -4.11
N GLY A 99 16.37 11.13 -5.25
CA GLY A 99 17.52 10.36 -5.74
C GLY A 99 17.64 8.93 -5.18
N ASN A 100 16.98 8.60 -4.06
CA ASN A 100 16.96 7.27 -3.45
C ASN A 100 15.51 6.82 -3.13
N PRO A 101 14.62 6.70 -4.14
CA PRO A 101 13.20 6.44 -3.92
C PRO A 101 12.90 5.07 -3.28
N PHE A 102 13.85 4.14 -3.37
CA PHE A 102 13.79 2.82 -2.75
C PHE A 102 14.76 2.67 -1.58
N GLY A 103 15.23 3.79 -1.00
CA GLY A 103 16.24 3.77 0.04
C GLY A 103 17.64 3.42 -0.50
N ALA A 104 18.55 3.16 0.42
CA ALA A 104 19.95 2.83 0.17
C ALA A 104 20.47 1.90 1.30
N PRO A 105 21.61 1.23 1.12
CA PRO A 105 22.20 0.42 2.18
C PRO A 105 22.37 1.22 3.49
N PRO A 106 22.11 0.60 4.66
CA PRO A 106 21.81 -0.82 4.86
C PRO A 106 20.31 -1.18 4.77
N ARG A 107 19.42 -0.23 4.45
CA ARG A 107 17.97 -0.43 4.45
C ARG A 107 17.35 -0.01 3.12
N GLU A 108 17.56 -0.86 2.13
CA GLU A 108 16.89 -0.78 0.84
C GLU A 108 15.44 -1.28 0.97
N CYS A 109 14.57 -0.81 0.08
CA CYS A 109 13.16 -1.16 0.08
C CYS A 109 13.02 -2.61 -0.38
N PRO A 110 12.51 -3.52 0.48
CA PRO A 110 12.29 -4.92 0.08
C PRO A 110 11.22 -5.04 -1.02
N GLY A 111 10.36 -4.03 -1.16
CA GLY A 111 9.33 -3.96 -2.20
C GLY A 111 9.79 -3.39 -3.54
N GLN A 112 11.06 -3.03 -3.73
CA GLN A 112 11.53 -2.37 -4.96
C GLN A 112 11.22 -3.17 -6.22
N VAL A 113 11.53 -4.47 -6.23
CA VAL A 113 11.32 -5.34 -7.39
C VAL A 113 9.84 -5.41 -7.76
N LEU A 114 8.96 -5.60 -6.77
CA LEU A 114 7.52 -5.65 -6.98
C LEU A 114 6.96 -4.30 -7.46
N ALA A 115 7.38 -3.20 -6.85
CA ALA A 115 6.93 -1.86 -7.22
C ALA A 115 7.29 -1.51 -8.68
N ILE A 116 8.50 -1.87 -9.12
CA ILE A 116 8.92 -1.68 -10.52
C ILE A 116 8.08 -2.55 -11.46
N ALA A 117 7.91 -3.84 -11.16
CA ALA A 117 7.13 -4.76 -11.99
C ALA A 117 5.68 -4.28 -12.18
N VAL A 118 5.04 -3.82 -11.09
CA VAL A 118 3.68 -3.26 -11.14
C VAL A 118 3.64 -1.98 -11.97
N ALA A 119 4.57 -1.04 -11.76
CA ALA A 119 4.61 0.21 -12.51
C ALA A 119 4.83 -0.02 -14.02
N THR A 120 5.72 -0.95 -14.39
CA THR A 120 5.97 -1.34 -15.78
C THR A 120 4.73 -1.91 -16.43
N ALA A 121 4.05 -2.88 -15.79
CA ALA A 121 2.84 -3.49 -16.34
C ALA A 121 1.72 -2.45 -16.55
N ILE A 122 1.56 -1.50 -15.63
CA ILE A 122 0.60 -0.39 -15.78
C ILE A 122 0.97 0.50 -16.97
N ALA A 123 2.25 0.83 -17.13
CA ALA A 123 2.70 1.70 -18.23
C ALA A 123 2.52 1.03 -19.61
N GLU A 124 2.78 -0.26 -19.71
CA GLU A 124 2.56 -1.05 -20.93
C GLU A 124 1.08 -1.09 -21.33
N GLU A 125 0.19 -1.34 -20.37
CA GLU A 125 -1.27 -1.34 -20.59
C GLU A 125 -1.79 0.03 -21.04
N LEU A 126 -1.26 1.14 -20.48
CA LEU A 126 -1.65 2.49 -20.88
C LEU A 126 -1.14 2.91 -22.26
N ALA A 127 -0.18 2.18 -22.82
CA ALA A 127 0.40 2.44 -24.14
C ALA A 127 -0.27 1.65 -25.28
N SER A 128 -1.21 0.74 -24.98
CA SER A 128 -1.98 -0.05 -25.95
C SER A 128 -3.37 0.52 -26.20
#